data_AF-A0A8I0U2U5-F1
#
_entry.id   AF-A0A8I0U2U5-F1
#
_cell.length_a   1.000
_cell.length_b   1.000
_cell.length_c   1.000
_cell.angle_alpha   90.00
_cell.angle_beta   90.00
_cell.angle_gamma   90.00
#
_symmetry.space_group_name_H-M   'P 1'
#
loop_
_entity.id
_entity.type
_entity.pdbx_description
1 polymer ?
#
loop_
_entity_poly.entity_id
_entity_poly.type
_entity_poly.pdbx_seq_one_letter_code
_entity_poly.pdbx_strand_id
1 'polypeptide(L)'
;MEAQQILDFWFNEATPEQWFKKDTQFDDLIRRRFLKVWEQATAGECSSWRAHIGGRLAEILVLDQFSRNLWRGDARSFAQDPMALVLAQEAVKTPDYLQLPPVQRKFVLMPYMHSESALIHQQAELLFKGLDESTEDFERRHKAIIDRFGRYPHRNEILGRNSTPEEAEFLLQPGSAF
;
A
#
# COMPACT_ATOMS: atom_id res chain seq x y z
N MET A 1 0.95 5.16 -20.86
CA MET A 1 2.07 5.23 -19.90
C MET A 1 2.56 3.81 -19.70
N GLU A 2 3.87 3.60 -19.65
CA GLU A 2 4.44 2.26 -19.47
C GLU A 2 4.75 2.01 -17.99
N ALA A 3 4.75 0.73 -17.59
CA ALA A 3 5.07 0.31 -16.22
C ALA A 3 6.43 0.86 -15.74
N GLN A 4 7.43 0.89 -16.63
CA GLN A 4 8.77 1.39 -16.29
C GLN A 4 8.75 2.84 -15.82
N GLN A 5 7.89 3.69 -16.39
CA GLN A 5 7.78 5.10 -15.99
C GLN A 5 7.27 5.27 -14.56
N ILE A 6 6.50 4.31 -14.04
CA ILE A 6 6.04 4.28 -12.65
C ILE A 6 7.22 3.93 -11.73
N LEU A 7 7.98 2.90 -12.10
CA LEU A 7 9.14 2.45 -11.33
C LEU A 7 10.24 3.52 -11.29
N ASP A 8 10.54 4.15 -12.42
CA ASP A 8 11.53 5.21 -12.51
C ASP A 8 11.13 6.41 -11.65
N PHE A 9 9.87 6.82 -11.73
CA PHE A 9 9.36 7.89 -10.88
C PHE A 9 9.49 7.53 -9.39
N TRP A 10 9.01 6.35 -8.99
CA TRP A 10 8.93 6.00 -7.58
C TRP A 10 10.30 5.72 -6.95
N PHE A 11 11.19 5.05 -7.67
CA PHE A 11 12.47 4.60 -7.10
C PHE A 11 13.67 5.48 -7.46
N ASN A 12 13.58 6.32 -8.50
CA ASN A 12 14.71 7.15 -8.95
C ASN A 12 14.43 8.65 -8.83
N GLU A 13 13.19 9.10 -9.03
CA GLU A 13 12.84 10.53 -8.95
C GLU A 13 12.33 10.94 -7.55
N ALA A 14 11.50 10.10 -6.91
CA ALA A 14 10.98 10.36 -5.57
C ALA A 14 12.00 9.99 -4.48
N THR A 15 12.01 10.74 -3.39
CA THR A 15 12.85 10.41 -2.23
C THR A 15 12.13 9.44 -1.28
N PRO A 16 12.88 8.66 -0.47
CA PRO A 16 12.28 7.77 0.54
C PRO A 16 11.31 8.47 1.49
N GLU A 17 11.56 9.73 1.82
CA GLU A 17 10.68 10.54 2.66
C GLU A 17 9.35 10.84 1.96
N GLN A 18 9.37 11.12 0.64
CA GLN A 18 8.19 11.45 -0.14
C GLN A 18 7.20 10.28 -0.27
N TRP A 19 7.68 9.03 -0.16
CA TRP A 19 6.80 7.85 -0.20
C TRP A 19 5.78 7.83 0.94
N PHE A 20 6.16 8.31 2.13
CA PHE A 20 5.34 8.18 3.35
C PHE A 20 4.88 9.52 3.91
N LYS A 21 5.52 10.64 3.54
CA LYS A 21 5.16 11.97 4.03
C LYS A 21 3.93 12.51 3.32
N LYS A 22 3.03 13.16 4.08
CA LYS A 22 2.00 14.02 3.52
C LYS A 22 2.64 15.29 2.94
N ASP A 23 2.61 15.42 1.62
CA ASP A 23 3.18 16.55 0.89
C ASP A 23 2.28 16.90 -0.31
N THR A 24 1.60 18.04 -0.22
CA THR A 24 0.64 18.48 -1.23
C THR A 24 1.29 18.72 -2.60
N GLN A 25 2.55 19.16 -2.65
CA GLN A 25 3.22 19.38 -3.93
C GLN A 25 3.55 18.05 -4.61
N PHE A 26 3.96 17.06 -3.83
CA PHE A 26 4.20 15.70 -4.33
C PHE A 26 2.89 15.02 -4.75
N ASP A 27 1.82 15.19 -3.99
CA ASP A 27 0.49 14.68 -4.35
C ASP A 27 -0.02 15.30 -5.66
N ASP A 28 0.16 16.61 -5.85
CA ASP A 28 -0.20 17.31 -7.09
C ASP A 28 0.67 16.89 -8.28
N LEU A 29 1.95 16.55 -8.04
CA LEU A 29 2.81 15.96 -9.06
C LEU A 29 2.30 14.58 -9.47
N ILE A 30 1.96 13.73 -8.50
CA ILE A 30 1.39 12.40 -8.76
C ILE A 30 0.06 12.53 -9.51
N ARG A 31 -0.82 13.44 -9.09
CA ARG A 31 -2.09 13.70 -9.78
C ARG A 31 -1.88 14.09 -11.23
N ARG A 32 -0.99 15.05 -11.51
CA ARG A 32 -0.73 15.52 -12.88
C ARG A 32 -0.15 14.44 -13.78
N ARG A 33 0.75 13.60 -13.27
CA ARG A 33 1.43 12.57 -14.08
C ARG A 33 0.67 11.26 -14.18
N PHE A 34 0.00 10.84 -13.11
CA PHE A 34 -0.41 9.45 -12.93
C PHE A 34 -1.91 9.23 -12.67
N LEU A 35 -2.74 10.28 -12.60
CA LEU A 35 -4.18 10.09 -12.42
C LEU A 35 -4.78 9.22 -13.53
N LYS A 36 -4.41 9.47 -14.79
CA LYS A 36 -4.93 8.69 -15.93
C LYS A 36 -4.55 7.21 -15.82
N VAL A 37 -3.31 6.88 -15.47
CA VAL A 37 -2.90 5.47 -15.36
C VAL A 37 -3.51 4.79 -14.14
N TRP A 38 -3.79 5.56 -13.08
CA TRP A 38 -4.59 5.08 -11.96
C TRP A 38 -6.00 4.68 -12.42
N GLU A 39 -6.70 5.54 -13.17
CA GLU A 39 -8.02 5.22 -13.73
C GLU A 39 -7.98 3.94 -14.57
N GLN A 40 -6.97 3.79 -15.44
CA GLN A 40 -6.77 2.59 -16.26
C GLN A 40 -6.51 1.33 -15.42
N ALA A 41 -5.67 1.42 -14.39
CA ALA A 41 -5.39 0.32 -13.48
C ALA A 41 -6.65 -0.11 -12.71
N THR A 42 -7.47 0.85 -12.24
CA THR A 42 -8.75 0.54 -11.58
C THR A 42 -9.77 -0.11 -12.51
N ALA A 43 -9.68 0.15 -13.83
CA ALA A 43 -10.48 -0.50 -14.86
C ALA A 43 -9.89 -1.85 -15.33
N GLY A 44 -8.75 -2.30 -14.78
CA GLY A 44 -8.10 -3.55 -15.17
C GLY A 44 -7.36 -3.52 -16.51
N GLU A 45 -7.17 -2.33 -17.09
CA GLU A 45 -6.54 -2.16 -18.41
C GLU A 45 -5.02 -2.43 -18.40
N CYS A 46 -4.39 -2.43 -17.21
CA CYS A 46 -2.96 -2.71 -17.03
C CYS A 46 -2.61 -4.20 -16.98
N SER A 47 -3.55 -5.11 -17.28
CA SER A 47 -3.34 -6.57 -17.15
C SER A 47 -2.11 -7.11 -17.89
N SER A 48 -1.71 -6.49 -19.00
CA SER A 48 -0.52 -6.88 -19.77
C SER A 48 0.79 -6.65 -19.00
N TRP A 49 0.83 -5.72 -18.04
CA TRP A 49 2.01 -5.44 -17.22
C TRP A 49 2.36 -6.62 -16.31
N ARG A 50 1.39 -7.49 -16.02
CA ARG A 50 1.54 -8.63 -15.12
C ARG A 50 2.39 -9.76 -15.69
N ALA A 51 2.80 -9.65 -16.96
CA ALA A 51 3.67 -10.61 -17.64
C ALA A 51 5.07 -10.72 -17.03
N HIS A 52 5.51 -9.70 -16.28
CA HIS A 52 6.81 -9.65 -15.61
C HIS A 52 6.73 -8.97 -14.24
N ILE A 53 7.68 -9.27 -13.35
CA ILE A 53 7.64 -8.82 -11.95
C ILE A 53 7.66 -7.29 -11.79
N GLY A 54 8.42 -6.57 -12.63
CA GLY A 54 8.47 -5.11 -12.59
C GLY A 54 7.11 -4.47 -12.91
N GLY A 55 6.39 -4.99 -13.90
CA GLY A 55 5.05 -4.50 -14.23
C GLY A 55 4.00 -4.82 -13.17
N ARG A 56 4.11 -5.97 -12.49
CA ARG A 56 3.29 -6.28 -11.31
C ARG A 56 3.52 -5.26 -10.19
N LEU A 57 4.78 -4.98 -9.87
CA LEU A 57 5.15 -3.97 -8.88
C LEU A 57 4.63 -2.57 -9.28
N ALA A 58 4.75 -2.17 -10.54
CA ALA A 58 4.23 -0.89 -11.02
C ALA A 58 2.71 -0.78 -10.83
N GLU A 59 1.96 -1.84 -11.17
CA GLU A 59 0.50 -1.85 -10.96
C GLU A 59 0.14 -1.81 -9.47
N ILE A 60 0.86 -2.53 -8.61
CA ILE A 60 0.70 -2.47 -7.15
C ILE A 60 0.95 -1.04 -6.64
N LEU A 61 2.03 -0.37 -7.07
CA LEU A 61 2.32 1.00 -6.67
C LEU A 61 1.20 1.96 -7.06
N VAL A 62 0.66 1.82 -8.27
CA VAL A 62 -0.47 2.65 -8.72
C VAL A 62 -1.70 2.42 -7.85
N LEU A 63 -2.09 1.17 -7.63
CA LEU A 63 -3.32 0.84 -6.91
C LEU A 63 -3.20 1.06 -5.39
N ASP A 64 -2.01 0.92 -4.82
CA ASP A 64 -1.80 1.02 -3.37
C ASP A 64 -1.27 2.41 -2.98
N GLN A 65 -0.04 2.75 -3.39
CA GLN A 65 0.64 3.98 -2.99
C GLN A 65 0.00 5.21 -3.63
N PHE A 66 -0.19 5.22 -4.96
CA PHE A 66 -0.75 6.40 -5.63
C PHE A 66 -2.19 6.65 -5.22
N SER A 67 -3.00 5.62 -4.91
CA SER A 67 -4.33 5.82 -4.33
C SER A 67 -4.30 6.70 -3.08
N ARG A 68 -3.32 6.47 -2.19
CA ARG A 68 -3.14 7.23 -0.94
C ARG A 68 -2.71 8.67 -1.20
N ASN A 69 -1.83 8.92 -2.17
CA ASN A 69 -1.44 10.28 -2.57
C ASN A 69 -2.59 11.02 -3.31
N LEU A 70 -3.28 10.34 -4.23
CA LEU A 70 -4.33 10.91 -5.06
C LEU A 70 -5.61 11.23 -4.28
N TRP A 71 -5.89 10.54 -3.19
CA TRP A 71 -7.19 10.60 -2.53
C TRP A 71 -7.09 10.80 -1.01
N ARG A 72 -6.14 11.61 -0.55
CA ARG A 72 -5.99 11.90 0.88
C ARG A 72 -7.30 12.41 1.50
N GLY A 73 -7.68 11.81 2.62
CA GLY A 73 -8.91 12.16 3.33
C GLY A 73 -10.20 11.70 2.64
N ASP A 74 -10.09 10.81 1.64
CA ASP A 74 -11.22 10.30 0.87
C ASP A 74 -11.19 8.77 0.82
N ALA A 75 -12.36 8.13 0.86
CA ALA A 75 -12.49 6.67 0.86
C ALA A 75 -11.82 5.99 -0.35
N ARG A 76 -11.68 6.72 -1.47
CA ARG A 76 -10.97 6.26 -2.67
C ARG A 76 -9.50 5.93 -2.41
N SER A 77 -8.89 6.45 -1.35
CA SER A 77 -7.52 6.09 -0.97
C SER A 77 -7.35 4.62 -0.60
N PHE A 78 -8.43 3.95 -0.19
CA PHE A 78 -8.44 2.53 0.22
C PHE A 78 -9.22 1.64 -0.75
N ALA A 79 -9.93 2.23 -1.73
CA ALA A 79 -10.87 1.51 -2.58
C ALA A 79 -10.22 0.39 -3.41
N GLN A 80 -8.92 0.51 -3.69
CA GLN A 80 -8.17 -0.47 -4.48
C GLN A 80 -7.30 -1.42 -3.63
N ASP A 81 -7.31 -1.30 -2.29
CA ASP A 81 -6.54 -2.16 -1.38
C ASP A 81 -6.79 -3.66 -1.67
N PRO A 82 -8.04 -4.14 -1.88
CA PRO A 82 -8.27 -5.56 -2.18
C PRO A 82 -7.62 -6.03 -3.49
N MET A 83 -7.67 -5.21 -4.55
CA MET A 83 -7.05 -5.57 -5.83
C MET A 83 -5.52 -5.53 -5.73
N ALA A 84 -4.97 -4.52 -5.05
CA ALA A 84 -3.53 -4.44 -4.79
C ALA A 84 -3.04 -5.67 -4.00
N LEU A 85 -3.81 -6.14 -3.01
CA LEU A 85 -3.51 -7.35 -2.25
C LEU A 85 -3.52 -8.60 -3.14
N VAL A 86 -4.53 -8.77 -4.00
CA VAL A 86 -4.58 -9.91 -4.94
C VAL A 86 -3.34 -9.91 -5.84
N LEU A 87 -2.94 -8.76 -6.36
CA LEU A 87 -1.75 -8.65 -7.20
C LEU A 87 -0.45 -8.95 -6.42
N ALA A 88 -0.35 -8.49 -5.18
CA ALA A 88 0.76 -8.80 -4.29
C ALA A 88 0.86 -10.30 -4.00
N GLN A 89 -0.27 -10.95 -3.70
CA GLN A 89 -0.36 -12.40 -3.47
C GLN A 89 0.09 -13.21 -4.68
N GLU A 90 -0.24 -12.76 -5.90
CA GLU A 90 0.24 -13.41 -7.11
C GLU A 90 1.71 -13.10 -7.40
N ALA A 91 2.20 -11.90 -7.06
CA ALA A 91 3.59 -11.53 -7.26
C ALA A 91 4.55 -12.38 -6.39
N VAL A 92 4.25 -12.55 -5.10
CA VAL A 92 5.13 -13.29 -4.16
C VAL A 92 5.25 -14.79 -4.48
N LYS A 93 4.32 -15.35 -5.28
CA LYS A 93 4.37 -16.75 -5.75
C LYS A 93 5.34 -16.96 -6.90
N THR A 94 5.79 -15.88 -7.55
CA THR A 94 6.68 -15.98 -8.71
C THR A 94 8.15 -16.12 -8.26
N PRO A 95 8.99 -16.90 -8.97
CA PRO A 95 10.43 -16.96 -8.70
C PRO A 95 11.11 -15.59 -8.81
N ASP A 96 10.60 -14.73 -9.70
CA ASP A 96 11.17 -13.42 -10.00
C ASP A 96 10.99 -12.41 -8.85
N TYR A 97 10.06 -12.64 -7.93
CA TYR A 97 9.91 -11.80 -6.73
C TYR A 97 11.21 -11.71 -5.93
N LEU A 98 11.94 -12.82 -5.78
CA LEU A 98 13.21 -12.86 -5.04
C LEU A 98 14.36 -12.16 -5.78
N GLN A 99 14.17 -11.83 -7.06
CA GLN A 99 15.16 -11.08 -7.85
C GLN A 99 15.00 -9.57 -7.68
N LEU A 100 13.88 -9.09 -7.11
CA LEU A 100 13.69 -7.67 -6.83
C LEU A 100 14.64 -7.19 -5.72
N PRO A 101 15.19 -5.97 -5.84
CA PRO A 101 15.89 -5.30 -4.74
C PRO A 101 15.02 -5.27 -3.47
N PRO A 102 15.62 -5.32 -2.26
CA PRO A 102 14.86 -5.29 -1.00
C PRO A 102 13.82 -4.16 -0.91
N VAL A 103 14.19 -2.95 -1.33
CA VAL A 103 13.28 -1.79 -1.35
C VAL A 103 12.06 -2.02 -2.25
N GLN A 104 12.22 -2.72 -3.37
CA GLN A 104 11.11 -3.04 -4.28
C GLN A 104 10.24 -4.16 -3.72
N ARG A 105 10.86 -5.19 -3.10
CA ARG A 105 10.12 -6.25 -2.39
C ARG A 105 9.24 -5.69 -1.29
N LYS A 106 9.70 -4.66 -0.56
CA LYS A 106 8.88 -3.93 0.42
C LYS A 106 7.57 -3.44 -0.19
N PHE A 107 7.62 -2.76 -1.33
CA PHE A 107 6.41 -2.22 -1.97
C PHE A 107 5.50 -3.29 -2.58
N VAL A 108 6.01 -4.47 -2.95
CA VAL A 108 5.16 -5.63 -3.26
C VAL A 108 4.37 -6.08 -2.03
N LEU A 109 4.96 -5.99 -0.83
CA LEU A 109 4.34 -6.45 0.41
C LEU A 109 3.42 -5.42 1.08
N MET A 110 3.53 -4.12 0.78
CA MET A 110 2.69 -3.07 1.40
C MET A 110 1.18 -3.38 1.39
N PRO A 111 0.58 -3.93 0.31
CA PRO A 111 -0.84 -4.30 0.32
C PRO A 111 -1.23 -5.32 1.39
N TYR A 112 -0.30 -6.18 1.83
CA TYR A 112 -0.54 -7.07 2.97
C TYR A 112 -0.68 -6.27 4.27
N MET A 113 0.24 -5.33 4.51
CA MET A 113 0.25 -4.45 5.68
C MET A 113 -0.97 -3.51 5.71
N HIS A 114 -1.58 -3.22 4.56
CA HIS A 114 -2.74 -2.35 4.47
C HIS A 114 -4.09 -3.06 4.60
N SER A 115 -4.11 -4.38 4.64
CA SER A 115 -5.33 -5.19 4.67
C SER A 115 -6.00 -5.18 6.05
N GLU A 116 -7.30 -4.88 6.13
CA GLU A 116 -8.09 -5.07 7.35
C GLU A 116 -8.50 -6.55 7.53
N SER A 117 -7.51 -7.46 7.62
CA SER A 117 -7.76 -8.90 7.81
C SER A 117 -6.66 -9.58 8.62
N ALA A 118 -7.05 -10.16 9.76
CA ALA A 118 -6.12 -10.87 10.64
C ALA A 118 -5.42 -12.06 9.94
N LEU A 119 -6.13 -12.75 9.05
CA LEU A 119 -5.56 -13.85 8.26
C LEU A 119 -4.43 -13.35 7.34
N ILE A 120 -4.62 -12.18 6.73
CA ILE A 120 -3.61 -11.59 5.85
C ILE A 120 -2.39 -11.15 6.65
N HIS A 121 -2.57 -10.58 7.84
CA HIS A 121 -1.45 -10.23 8.73
C HIS A 121 -0.65 -11.45 9.23
N GLN A 122 -1.28 -12.61 9.42
CA GLN A 122 -0.55 -13.85 9.72
C GLN A 122 0.38 -14.27 8.57
N GLN A 123 -0.06 -14.07 7.33
CA GLN A 123 0.77 -14.33 6.15
C GLN A 123 1.86 -13.26 5.99
N ALA A 124 1.50 -12.01 6.23
CA ALA A 124 2.38 -10.85 6.15
C ALA A 124 3.57 -11.00 7.08
N GLU A 125 3.36 -11.37 8.35
CA GLU A 125 4.43 -11.54 9.34
C GLU A 125 5.55 -12.48 8.84
N LEU A 126 5.18 -13.56 8.14
CA LEU A 126 6.16 -14.48 7.53
C LEU A 126 6.89 -13.86 6.33
N LEU A 127 6.19 -13.08 5.51
CA LEU A 127 6.72 -12.46 4.30
C LEU A 127 7.64 -11.26 4.60
N PHE A 128 7.31 -10.47 5.63
CA PHE A 128 8.12 -9.33 6.04
C PHE A 128 9.39 -9.74 6.79
N LYS A 129 9.43 -10.95 7.36
CA LYS A 129 10.60 -11.48 8.06
C LYS A 129 11.83 -11.55 7.14
N GLY A 130 12.92 -10.93 7.57
CA GLY A 130 14.20 -10.89 6.85
C GLY A 130 14.25 -9.83 5.74
N LEU A 131 13.26 -8.93 5.66
CA LEU A 131 13.29 -7.81 4.72
C LEU A 131 14.19 -6.68 5.26
N ASP A 132 13.79 -6.07 6.37
CA ASP A 132 14.57 -5.16 7.21
C ASP A 132 13.86 -4.95 8.56
N GLU A 133 14.62 -4.66 9.61
CA GLU A 133 14.10 -4.56 10.99
C GLU A 133 13.01 -3.49 11.16
N SER A 134 13.13 -2.36 10.44
CA SER A 134 12.17 -1.26 10.53
C SER A 134 10.82 -1.66 9.92
N THR A 135 10.84 -2.21 8.71
CA THR A 135 9.61 -2.63 8.03
C THR A 135 8.92 -3.79 8.77
N GLU A 136 9.69 -4.72 9.34
CA GLU A 136 9.14 -5.75 10.23
C GLU A 136 8.44 -5.18 11.46
N ASP A 137 9.00 -4.12 12.06
CA ASP A 137 8.36 -3.44 13.19
C ASP A 137 7.04 -2.79 12.81
N PHE A 138 7.00 -2.12 11.66
CA PHE A 138 5.76 -1.56 11.12
C PHE A 138 4.69 -2.63 10.93
N GLU A 139 5.04 -3.78 10.35
CA GLU A 139 4.09 -4.89 10.18
C GLU A 139 3.55 -5.38 11.53
N ARG A 140 4.41 -5.61 12.52
CA ARG A 140 3.97 -6.03 13.86
C ARG A 140 2.99 -5.05 14.49
N ARG A 141 3.23 -3.75 14.33
CA ARG A 141 2.33 -2.71 14.86
C ARG A 141 1.01 -2.67 14.11
N HIS A 142 1.00 -2.82 12.79
CA HIS A 142 -0.23 -2.93 11.99
C HIS A 142 -1.05 -4.15 12.39
N LYS A 143 -0.39 -5.31 12.49
CA LYS A 143 -0.98 -6.56 12.95
C LYS A 143 -1.62 -6.42 14.34
N ALA A 144 -0.94 -5.76 15.30
CA ALA A 144 -1.49 -5.55 16.63
C ALA A 144 -2.80 -4.74 16.64
N ILE A 145 -2.94 -3.74 15.75
CA ILE A 145 -4.20 -2.99 15.59
C ILE A 145 -5.29 -3.91 15.04
N ILE A 146 -4.98 -4.70 14.00
CA ILE A 146 -5.95 -5.62 13.40
C ILE A 146 -6.34 -6.74 14.35
N ASP A 147 -5.43 -7.30 15.12
CA ASP A 147 -5.75 -8.32 16.12
C ASP A 147 -6.67 -7.77 17.22
N ARG A 148 -6.52 -6.49 17.57
CA ARG A 148 -7.33 -5.82 18.60
C ARG A 148 -8.72 -5.42 18.09
N PHE A 149 -8.81 -4.81 16.92
CA PHE A 149 -10.04 -4.15 16.44
C PHE A 149 -10.67 -4.82 15.22
N GLY A 150 -9.97 -5.75 14.56
CA GLY A 150 -10.40 -6.37 13.30
C GLY A 150 -10.35 -5.44 12.07
N ARG A 151 -9.96 -4.18 12.26
CA ARG A 151 -9.92 -3.11 11.26
C ARG A 151 -8.99 -1.98 11.73
N TYR A 152 -8.74 -0.98 10.90
CA TYR A 152 -7.99 0.23 11.28
C TYR A 152 -8.93 1.34 11.75
N PRO A 153 -8.95 1.70 13.05
CA PRO A 153 -9.86 2.72 13.56
C PRO A 153 -9.66 4.10 12.92
N HIS A 154 -8.43 4.44 12.53
CA HIS A 154 -8.13 5.74 11.89
C HIS A 154 -8.81 5.90 10.52
N ARG A 155 -9.30 4.82 9.91
CA ARG A 155 -10.07 4.88 8.65
C ARG A 155 -11.57 5.08 8.88
N ASN A 156 -12.05 5.02 10.13
CA ASN A 156 -13.48 5.01 10.43
C ASN A 156 -14.21 6.23 9.87
N GLU A 157 -13.71 7.44 10.15
CA GLU A 157 -14.33 8.68 9.66
C GLU A 157 -14.37 8.73 8.12
N ILE A 158 -13.24 8.44 7.47
CA ILE A 158 -13.09 8.45 6.01
C ILE A 158 -14.01 7.42 5.34
N LEU A 159 -14.23 6.27 5.98
CA LEU A 159 -15.08 5.19 5.50
C LEU A 159 -16.54 5.27 5.99
N GLY A 160 -16.92 6.33 6.71
CA GLY A 160 -18.29 6.49 7.24
C GLY A 160 -18.69 5.45 8.30
N ARG A 161 -17.72 4.91 9.04
CA ARG A 161 -17.92 3.94 10.12
C ARG A 161 -18.00 4.65 11.47
N ASN A 162 -18.88 4.19 12.35
CA ASN A 162 -18.88 4.64 13.74
C ASN A 162 -17.75 3.94 14.52
N SER A 163 -16.97 4.73 15.26
CA SER A 163 -15.97 4.22 16.19
C SER A 163 -16.64 3.69 17.46
N THR A 164 -16.16 2.56 17.98
CA THR A 164 -16.51 2.11 19.33
C THR A 164 -15.86 3.02 20.38
N PRO A 165 -16.30 2.99 21.66
CA PRO A 165 -15.64 3.75 22.73
C PRO A 165 -14.14 3.40 22.86
N GLU A 166 -13.79 2.12 22.71
CA GLU A 166 -12.39 1.65 22.77
C GLU A 166 -11.56 2.17 21.59
N GLU A 167 -12.13 2.14 20.38
CA GLU A 167 -11.49 2.72 19.19
C GLU A 167 -11.29 4.23 19.33
N ALA A 168 -12.27 4.95 19.90
CA ALA A 168 -12.17 6.38 20.14
C ALA A 168 -11.06 6.73 21.14
N GLU A 169 -10.92 5.95 22.22
CA GLU A 169 -9.82 6.13 23.18
C GLU A 169 -8.46 5.79 22.55
N PHE A 170 -8.39 4.72 21.76
CA PHE A 170 -7.17 4.34 21.04
C PHE A 170 -6.68 5.43 20.08
N LEU A 171 -7.59 6.11 19.38
CA LEU A 171 -7.25 7.19 18.43
C LEU A 171 -6.57 8.39 19.09
N LEU A 172 -6.68 8.56 20.42
CA LEU A 172 -6.00 9.61 21.16
C LEU A 172 -4.53 9.28 21.48
N GLN A 173 -4.11 8.03 21.29
CA GLN A 173 -2.78 7.56 21.64
C GLN A 173 -1.78 7.74 20.49
N PRO A 174 -0.48 7.94 20.76
CA PRO A 174 0.56 7.91 19.72
C PRO A 174 0.57 6.57 18.98
N GLY A 175 0.80 6.61 17.66
CA GLY A 175 0.88 5.40 16.84
C GLY A 175 -0.47 4.73 16.54
N SER A 176 -1.59 5.44 16.77
CA SER A 176 -2.95 5.00 16.43
C SER A 176 -3.29 5.11 14.94
N ALA A 177 -2.42 5.78 14.18
CA ALA A 177 -2.48 5.94 12.73
C ALA A 177 -1.08 5.79 12.11
N PHE A 178 -1.06 5.40 10.84
CA PHE A 178 0.12 5.23 9.99
C PHE A 178 -0.04 6.02 8.70
#